data_AF-A0AAV8WPD8-F1
#
_entry.id   AF-A0AAV8WPD8-F1
#
_cell.length_a   1.000
_cell.length_b   1.000
_cell.length_c   1.000
_cell.angle_alpha   90.00
_cell.angle_beta   90.00
_cell.angle_gamma   90.00
#
_symmetry.space_group_name_H-M   'P 1'
#
loop_
_entity.id
_entity.type
_entity.pdbx_description
1 polymer ?
#
loop_
_entity_poly.entity_id
_entity_poly.type
_entity_poly.pdbx_seq_one_letter_code
_entity_poly.pdbx_strand_id
1 'polypeptide(L)'
;MHTDRSINVTTHKPDIIHFYNETKFGVDTFDQMSSNMNCGRKTRRWPMCVFYDMVNIASINSFIIYNSNRLRNGAKTVSRMTFALNLKDELVRPWLQLRINTPTLHRPIHQDICNILNIDMLPEGPVQGEKKRTICGFCPSRLRRMTTNYCSRCNRAICGEHRASCCLNCAI
;
A
#
# COMPACT_ATOMS: atom_id res chain seq x y z
N MET A 1 0.17 13.06 -44.76
CA MET A 1 -0.64 14.30 -44.87
C MET A 1 -1.88 13.94 -45.66
N HIS A 2 -3.10 14.27 -45.19
CA HIS A 2 -4.32 14.00 -45.96
C HIS A 2 -4.33 14.92 -47.19
N THR A 3 -4.26 14.33 -48.39
CA THR A 3 -4.23 15.06 -49.67
C THR A 3 -5.50 14.85 -50.48
N ASP A 4 -6.32 13.86 -50.12
CA ASP A 4 -7.55 13.50 -50.82
C ASP A 4 -8.78 14.21 -50.21
N ARG A 5 -9.79 14.48 -51.03
CA ARG A 5 -11.06 15.17 -50.69
C ARG A 5 -12.23 14.19 -50.53
N SER A 6 -11.94 12.96 -50.13
CA SER A 6 -12.94 11.92 -49.98
C SER A 6 -13.99 12.27 -48.90
N ILE A 7 -15.25 11.94 -49.20
CA ILE A 7 -16.40 12.18 -48.34
C ILE A 7 -17.00 10.84 -47.97
N ASN A 8 -17.22 10.62 -46.68
CA ASN A 8 -17.86 9.41 -46.18
C ASN A 8 -19.33 9.36 -46.64
N VAL A 9 -19.68 8.30 -47.38
CA VAL A 9 -21.01 8.14 -48.02
C VAL A 9 -22.15 8.08 -47.01
N THR A 10 -21.91 7.53 -45.81
CA THR A 10 -22.96 7.33 -44.79
C THR A 10 -23.22 8.58 -43.96
N THR A 11 -22.15 9.29 -43.59
CA THR A 11 -22.24 10.43 -42.66
C THR A 11 -22.25 11.77 -43.37
N HIS A 12 -21.95 11.78 -44.67
CA HIS A 12 -21.78 12.97 -45.51
C HIS A 12 -20.74 13.96 -44.97
N LYS A 13 -19.81 13.50 -44.13
CA LYS A 13 -18.70 14.29 -43.60
C LYS A 13 -17.41 13.94 -44.34
N PRO A 14 -16.53 14.93 -44.60
CA PRO A 14 -15.19 14.68 -45.11
C PRO A 14 -14.43 13.68 -44.24
N ASP A 15 -13.67 12.78 -44.85
CA ASP A 15 -12.91 11.75 -44.11
C ASP A 15 -11.87 12.36 -43.17
N ILE A 16 -11.35 13.56 -43.49
CA ILE A 16 -10.46 14.31 -42.59
C ILE A 16 -11.11 14.62 -41.25
N ILE A 17 -12.44 14.83 -41.20
CA ILE A 17 -13.17 15.07 -39.95
C ILE A 17 -13.25 13.79 -39.13
N HIS A 18 -13.43 12.64 -39.77
CA HIS A 18 -13.43 11.34 -39.08
C HIS A 18 -12.06 11.05 -38.48
N PHE A 19 -11.00 11.16 -39.27
CA PHE A 19 -9.64 10.96 -38.78
C PHE A 19 -9.29 11.90 -37.62
N TYR A 20 -9.68 13.18 -37.72
CA TYR A 20 -9.51 14.12 -36.62
C TYR A 20 -10.27 13.67 -35.37
N ASN A 21 -11.53 13.29 -35.50
CA ASN A 21 -12.33 12.84 -34.36
C ASN A 21 -11.80 11.54 -33.72
N GLU A 22 -11.23 10.63 -34.51
CA GLU A 22 -10.61 9.41 -33.98
C GLU A 22 -9.32 9.68 -33.19
N THR A 23 -8.56 10.71 -33.57
CA THR A 23 -7.22 10.97 -33.02
C THR A 23 -7.16 12.08 -31.97
N LYS A 24 -8.11 13.03 -31.98
CA LYS A 24 -8.07 14.22 -31.11
C LYS A 24 -8.11 13.92 -29.61
N PHE A 25 -8.64 12.77 -29.21
CA PHE A 25 -8.89 12.44 -27.81
C PHE A 25 -7.67 11.88 -27.06
N GLY A 26 -6.51 11.72 -27.72
CA GLY A 26 -5.34 11.08 -27.08
C GLY A 26 -4.92 11.76 -25.77
N VAL A 27 -4.80 13.08 -25.77
CA VAL A 27 -4.43 13.86 -24.58
C VAL A 27 -5.54 13.87 -23.54
N ASP A 28 -6.79 14.13 -23.94
CA ASP A 28 -7.95 14.17 -23.04
C ASP A 28 -8.18 12.82 -22.35
N THR A 29 -7.97 11.71 -23.06
CA THR A 29 -8.07 10.37 -22.49
C THR A 29 -6.99 10.14 -21.45
N PHE A 30 -5.76 10.58 -21.73
CA PHE A 30 -4.66 10.51 -20.76
C PHE A 30 -4.94 11.37 -19.51
N ASP A 31 -5.45 12.58 -19.69
CA ASP A 31 -5.81 13.48 -18.60
C ASP A 31 -6.94 12.89 -17.74
N GLN A 32 -7.98 12.34 -18.38
CA GLN A 32 -9.04 11.61 -17.68
C GLN A 32 -8.49 10.41 -16.90
N MET A 33 -7.55 9.67 -17.49
CA MET A 33 -6.87 8.58 -16.79
C MET A 33 -6.13 9.10 -15.55
N SER A 34 -5.35 10.17 -15.68
CA SER A 34 -4.61 10.79 -14.57
C SER A 34 -5.55 11.26 -13.47
N SER A 35 -6.65 11.94 -13.84
CA SER A 35 -7.66 12.43 -12.90
C SER A 35 -8.35 11.31 -12.12
N ASN A 36 -8.72 10.21 -12.79
CA ASN A 36 -9.41 9.07 -12.17
C ASN A 36 -8.56 8.32 -11.12
N MET A 37 -7.23 8.33 -11.25
CA MET A 37 -6.30 7.70 -10.29
C MET A 37 -5.13 8.64 -10.03
N ASN A 38 -5.40 9.69 -9.26
CA ASN A 38 -4.46 10.77 -8.99
C ASN A 38 -3.80 10.60 -7.60
N CYS A 39 -2.47 10.68 -7.52
CA CYS A 39 -1.73 10.70 -6.24
C CYS A 39 -1.51 12.12 -5.66
N GLY A 40 -2.02 13.15 -6.32
CA GLY A 40 -1.91 14.56 -5.95
C GLY A 40 -2.47 14.85 -4.56
N ARG A 41 -1.76 15.68 -3.81
CA ARG A 41 -2.16 16.15 -2.48
C ARG A 41 -2.15 17.67 -2.44
N LYS A 42 -3.05 18.24 -1.64
CA LYS A 42 -3.05 19.68 -1.34
C LYS A 42 -1.68 20.09 -0.82
N THR A 43 -1.02 21.00 -1.51
CA THR A 43 0.32 21.49 -1.18
C THR A 43 0.40 22.99 -1.41
N ARG A 44 1.25 23.67 -0.62
CA ARG A 44 1.62 25.08 -0.84
C ARG A 44 2.94 25.23 -1.60
N ARG A 45 3.55 24.11 -2.00
CA ARG A 45 4.85 24.07 -2.69
C ARG A 45 4.60 23.60 -4.12
N TRP A 46 4.67 24.51 -5.09
CA TRP A 46 4.44 24.20 -6.51
C TRP A 46 5.30 23.03 -7.05
N PRO A 47 6.57 22.81 -6.62
CA PRO A 47 7.35 21.69 -7.13
C PRO A 47 6.76 20.33 -6.74
N MET A 48 6.08 20.25 -5.59
CA MET A 48 5.39 19.03 -5.17
C MET A 48 4.22 18.70 -6.08
N CYS A 49 3.53 19.72 -6.63
CA CYS A 49 2.45 19.50 -7.59
C CYS A 49 2.99 18.82 -8.84
N VAL A 50 4.06 19.37 -9.41
CA VAL A 50 4.74 18.80 -10.58
C VAL A 50 5.24 17.38 -10.29
N PHE A 51 5.78 17.14 -9.08
CA PHE A 51 6.20 15.80 -8.68
C PHE A 51 5.05 14.79 -8.68
N TYR A 52 3.88 15.15 -8.15
CA TYR A 52 2.72 14.26 -8.19
C TYR A 52 2.28 13.97 -9.63
N ASP A 53 2.28 14.97 -10.51
CA ASP A 53 1.94 14.78 -11.91
C ASP A 53 2.95 13.86 -12.62
N MET A 54 4.25 14.00 -12.32
CA MET A 54 5.28 13.10 -12.84
C MET A 54 5.03 11.64 -12.40
N VAL A 55 4.64 11.41 -11.15
CA VAL A 55 4.31 10.07 -10.63
C VAL A 55 3.07 9.50 -11.33
N ASN A 56 2.02 10.31 -11.53
CA ASN A 56 0.82 9.89 -12.28
C ASN A 56 1.19 9.50 -13.73
N ILE A 57 1.96 10.34 -14.42
CA ILE A 57 2.40 10.10 -15.80
C ILE A 57 3.24 8.82 -15.89
N ALA A 58 4.23 8.66 -15.00
CA ALA A 58 5.07 7.47 -14.96
C ALA A 58 4.26 6.19 -14.68
N SER A 59 3.24 6.28 -13.82
CA SER A 59 2.36 5.15 -13.50
C SER A 59 1.51 4.74 -14.71
N ILE A 60 0.98 5.69 -15.48
CA ILE A 60 0.22 5.39 -16.72
C ILE A 60 1.14 4.82 -17.79
N ASN A 61 2.31 5.43 -18.02
CA ASN A 61 3.24 4.98 -19.04
C ASN A 61 3.78 3.57 -18.76
N SER A 62 4.15 3.29 -17.50
CA SER A 62 4.58 1.94 -17.09
C SER A 62 3.48 0.90 -17.25
N PHE A 63 2.22 1.26 -16.95
CA PHE A 63 1.06 0.40 -17.20
C PHE A 63 0.87 0.06 -18.68
N ILE A 64 0.99 1.05 -19.57
CA ILE A 64 0.87 0.86 -21.03
C ILE A 64 1.96 -0.10 -21.53
N ILE A 65 3.21 0.13 -21.13
CA ILE A 65 4.35 -0.73 -21.50
C ILE A 65 4.15 -2.15 -20.96
N TYR A 66 3.74 -2.28 -19.70
CA TYR A 66 3.50 -3.57 -19.05
C TYR A 66 2.46 -4.40 -19.81
N ASN A 67 1.31 -3.79 -20.14
CA ASN A 67 0.25 -4.47 -20.89
C ASN A 67 0.64 -4.76 -22.34
N SER A 68 1.40 -3.87 -23.00
CA SER A 68 1.93 -4.11 -24.34
C SER A 68 2.85 -5.34 -24.36
N ASN A 69 3.75 -5.46 -23.39
CA ASN A 69 4.65 -6.60 -23.28
C ASN A 69 3.91 -7.90 -22.95
N ARG A 70 2.87 -7.85 -22.11
CA ARG A 70 2.02 -9.02 -21.84
C ARG A 70 1.33 -9.53 -23.10
N LEU A 71 0.72 -8.62 -23.87
CA LEU A 71 0.08 -8.98 -25.14
C LEU A 71 1.08 -9.58 -26.13
N ARG A 72 2.27 -8.98 -26.26
CA ARG A 72 3.36 -9.52 -27.11
C ARG A 72 3.76 -10.94 -26.70
N ASN A 73 3.70 -11.25 -25.41
CA ASN A 73 4.04 -12.57 -24.86
C ASN A 73 2.84 -13.52 -24.78
N GLY A 74 1.70 -13.21 -25.43
CA GLY A 74 0.51 -14.06 -25.45
C GLY A 74 -0.30 -14.06 -24.13
N ALA A 75 0.02 -13.19 -23.19
CA ALA A 75 -0.68 -13.06 -21.92
C ALA A 75 -1.81 -12.00 -22.00
N LYS A 76 -2.88 -12.22 -21.22
CA LYS A 76 -3.97 -11.25 -21.09
C LYS A 76 -3.49 -9.97 -20.39
N THR A 77 -4.04 -8.83 -20.81
CA THR A 77 -3.86 -7.53 -20.15
C THR A 77 -4.43 -7.56 -18.73
N VAL A 78 -3.86 -6.76 -17.85
CA VAL A 78 -4.39 -6.52 -16.51
C VAL A 78 -5.13 -5.19 -16.43
N SER A 79 -6.06 -5.09 -15.49
CA SER A 79 -6.70 -3.80 -15.17
C SER A 79 -5.69 -2.83 -14.57
N ARG A 80 -5.94 -1.53 -14.75
CA ARG A 80 -5.08 -0.48 -14.18
C ARG A 80 -5.05 -0.51 -12.65
N MET A 81 -6.18 -0.82 -12.02
CA MET A 81 -6.27 -0.95 -10.56
C MET A 81 -5.40 -2.10 -10.06
N THR A 82 -5.49 -3.27 -10.68
CA THR A 82 -4.66 -4.44 -10.33
C THR A 82 -3.18 -4.14 -10.51
N PHE A 83 -2.80 -3.50 -11.64
CA PHE A 83 -1.43 -3.07 -11.87
C PHE A 83 -0.94 -2.12 -10.77
N ALA A 84 -1.72 -1.10 -10.41
CA ALA A 84 -1.36 -0.15 -9.37
C ALA A 84 -1.23 -0.80 -7.99
N LEU A 85 -2.08 -1.78 -7.67
CA LEU A 85 -1.99 -2.55 -6.42
C LEU A 85 -0.71 -3.40 -6.37
N ASN A 86 -0.33 -4.05 -7.46
CA ASN A 86 0.93 -4.80 -7.52
C ASN A 86 2.13 -3.86 -7.42
N LEU A 87 2.09 -2.73 -8.14
CA LEU A 87 3.15 -1.73 -8.12
C LEU A 87 3.39 -1.17 -6.72
N LYS A 88 2.33 -0.80 -5.97
CA LYS A 88 2.51 -0.33 -4.58
C LYS A 88 3.13 -1.41 -3.70
N ASP A 89 2.75 -2.66 -3.88
CA ASP A 89 3.19 -3.76 -3.01
C ASP A 89 4.66 -4.06 -3.26
N GLU A 90 5.09 -4.07 -4.53
CA GLU A 90 6.49 -4.21 -4.94
C GLU A 90 7.36 -3.05 -4.43
N LEU A 91 6.88 -1.80 -4.55
CA LEU A 91 7.64 -0.62 -4.09
C LEU A 91 7.79 -0.57 -2.56
N VAL A 92 6.77 -1.00 -1.81
CA VAL A 92 6.74 -0.88 -0.35
C VAL A 92 7.39 -2.09 0.34
N ARG A 93 7.38 -3.28 -0.27
CA ARG A 93 7.93 -4.53 0.28
C ARG A 93 9.35 -4.40 0.89
N PRO A 94 10.38 -3.86 0.20
CA PRO A 94 11.72 -3.78 0.79
C PRO A 94 11.76 -2.90 2.04
N TRP A 95 10.95 -1.84 2.10
CA TRP A 95 10.86 -0.96 3.26
C TRP A 95 10.15 -1.62 4.43
N LEU A 96 9.12 -2.42 4.17
CA LEU A 96 8.45 -3.22 5.21
C LEU A 96 9.39 -4.26 5.82
N GLN A 97 10.17 -4.94 4.98
CA GLN A 97 11.19 -5.91 5.39
C GLN A 97 12.30 -5.26 6.23
N LEU A 98 12.64 -3.99 5.97
CA LEU A 98 13.57 -3.27 6.83
C LEU A 98 12.92 -2.87 8.16
N ARG A 99 11.68 -2.37 8.10
CA ARG A 99 10.96 -1.82 9.25
C ARG A 99 10.66 -2.85 10.33
N ILE A 100 10.35 -4.09 9.94
CA ILE A 100 10.07 -5.19 10.90
C ILE A 100 11.23 -5.45 11.86
N ASN A 101 12.48 -5.22 11.43
CA ASN A 101 13.68 -5.42 12.24
C ASN A 101 13.90 -4.33 13.30
N THR A 102 13.01 -3.33 13.39
CA THR A 102 13.10 -2.26 14.37
C THR A 102 12.66 -2.78 15.75
N PRO A 103 13.56 -2.86 16.75
CA PRO A 103 13.26 -3.50 18.04
C PRO A 103 12.21 -2.76 18.86
N THR A 104 12.04 -1.46 18.62
CA THR A 104 11.07 -0.59 19.30
C THR A 104 9.74 -0.48 18.54
N LEU A 105 9.54 -1.26 17.47
CA LEU A 105 8.33 -1.20 16.67
C LEU A 105 7.11 -1.60 17.50
N HIS A 106 6.05 -0.80 17.40
CA HIS A 106 4.80 -1.05 18.09
C HIS A 106 4.19 -2.39 17.63
N ARG A 107 3.81 -3.25 18.59
CA ARG A 107 3.37 -4.64 18.32
C ARG A 107 2.26 -4.78 17.28
N PRO A 108 1.15 -3.99 17.31
CA PRO A 108 0.15 -4.01 16.25
C PRO A 108 0.72 -3.76 14.85
N ILE A 109 1.61 -2.76 14.71
CA ILE A 109 2.22 -2.44 13.42
C ILE A 109 3.13 -3.60 12.98
N HIS A 110 3.87 -4.21 13.91
CA HIS A 110 4.69 -5.37 13.60
C HIS A 110 3.85 -6.55 13.11
N GLN A 111 2.69 -6.80 13.73
CA GLN A 111 1.75 -7.84 13.30
C GLN A 111 1.16 -7.53 11.91
N ASP A 112 0.73 -6.30 11.66
CA ASP A 112 0.22 -5.87 10.35
C ASP A 112 1.26 -6.07 9.25
N ILE A 113 2.52 -5.71 9.52
CA ILE A 113 3.62 -5.89 8.57
C ILE A 113 3.87 -7.38 8.29
N CYS A 114 3.87 -8.24 9.32
CA CYS A 114 3.99 -9.69 9.12
C CYS A 114 2.86 -10.24 8.26
N ASN A 115 1.62 -9.80 8.51
CA ASN A 115 0.45 -10.22 7.74
C ASN A 115 0.58 -9.79 6.26
N ILE A 116 0.99 -8.55 6.01
CA ILE A 116 1.20 -8.04 4.63
C ILE A 116 2.31 -8.82 3.92
N LEU A 117 3.38 -9.18 4.63
CA LEU A 117 4.51 -9.92 4.06
C LEU A 117 4.29 -11.43 4.01
N ASN A 118 3.17 -11.95 4.55
CA ASN A 118 2.92 -13.38 4.78
C ASN A 118 4.09 -14.06 5.49
N ILE A 119 4.64 -13.39 6.51
CA ILE A 119 5.64 -13.99 7.40
C ILE A 119 4.87 -14.69 8.50
N ASP A 120 4.85 -16.01 8.46
CA ASP A 120 4.38 -16.82 9.57
C ASP A 120 5.25 -16.48 10.78
N MET A 121 4.67 -15.76 11.74
CA MET A 121 5.27 -15.69 13.06
C MET A 121 5.22 -17.11 13.60
N LEU A 122 6.35 -17.82 13.54
CA LEU A 122 6.54 -19.02 14.33
C LEU A 122 6.05 -18.67 15.73
N PRO A 123 5.10 -19.44 16.30
CA PRO A 123 4.74 -19.22 17.69
C PRO A 123 6.04 -19.21 18.46
N GLU A 124 6.30 -18.13 19.20
CA GLU A 124 7.37 -18.13 20.19
C GLU A 124 7.12 -19.39 21.01
N GLY A 125 7.87 -20.46 20.73
CA GLY A 125 7.83 -21.67 21.53
C GLY A 125 8.01 -21.25 22.97
N PRO A 126 7.47 -22.01 23.95
CA PRO A 126 7.49 -21.60 25.34
C PRO A 126 8.89 -21.12 25.67
N VAL A 127 9.03 -19.81 25.88
CA VAL A 127 10.32 -19.17 26.11
C VAL A 127 10.78 -19.74 27.45
N GLN A 128 11.55 -20.83 27.41
CA GLN A 128 12.31 -21.38 28.53
C GLN A 128 13.49 -20.44 28.81
N GLY A 129 13.20 -19.16 28.93
CA GLY A 129 14.12 -18.09 29.24
C GLY A 129 13.59 -17.35 30.45
N GLU A 130 14.51 -16.88 31.29
CA GLU A 130 14.23 -16.04 32.45
C GLU A 130 13.19 -14.98 32.11
N LYS A 131 12.15 -14.86 32.94
CA LYS A 131 11.08 -13.87 32.79
C LYS A 131 11.69 -12.47 32.76
N LYS A 132 11.84 -11.92 31.56
CA LYS A 132 12.48 -10.61 31.36
C LYS A 132 11.64 -9.52 32.01
N ARG A 133 12.29 -8.65 32.78
CA ARG A 133 11.63 -7.48 33.36
C ARG A 133 11.04 -6.62 32.25
N THR A 134 9.73 -6.41 32.27
CA THR A 134 8.99 -5.66 31.24
C THR A 134 7.96 -4.72 31.87
N ILE A 135 7.31 -3.89 31.06
CA ILE A 135 6.32 -2.91 31.54
C ILE A 135 4.97 -3.61 31.77
N CYS A 136 4.29 -3.24 32.86
CA CYS A 136 2.93 -3.70 33.14
C CYS A 136 1.96 -3.30 32.03
N GLY A 137 1.22 -4.29 31.49
CA GLY A 137 0.29 -4.09 30.39
C GLY A 137 -1.06 -3.45 30.76
N PHE A 138 -1.28 -3.16 32.05
CA PHE A 138 -2.50 -2.54 32.60
C PHE A 138 -2.26 -1.13 33.14
N CYS A 139 -1.00 -0.78 33.45
CA CYS A 139 -0.67 0.59 33.82
C CYS A 139 -0.71 1.50 32.59
N PRO A 140 -1.08 2.79 32.76
CA PRO A 140 -0.80 3.80 31.76
C PRO A 140 0.67 3.79 31.35
N SER A 141 0.94 3.79 30.04
CA SER A 141 2.29 3.68 29.48
C SER A 141 3.26 4.73 30.03
N ARG A 142 2.76 5.92 30.42
CA ARG A 142 3.56 7.00 31.02
C ARG A 142 4.26 6.60 32.32
N LEU A 143 3.64 5.72 33.12
CA LEU A 143 4.22 5.28 34.39
C LEU A 143 5.38 4.30 34.20
N ARG A 144 5.44 3.62 33.05
CA ARG A 144 6.46 2.61 32.71
C ARG A 144 6.77 1.65 33.85
N ARG A 145 5.74 1.24 34.63
CA ARG A 145 5.93 0.39 35.81
C ARG A 145 6.48 -0.96 35.38
N MET A 146 7.72 -1.23 35.76
CA MET A 146 8.41 -2.46 35.44
C MET A 146 7.97 -3.59 36.37
N THR A 147 7.86 -4.80 35.84
CA THR A 147 7.47 -6.01 36.57
C THR A 147 8.15 -7.24 35.97
N THR A 148 8.35 -8.24 36.82
CA THR A 148 8.75 -9.62 36.45
C THR A 148 7.61 -10.61 36.64
N ASN A 149 6.44 -10.14 37.08
CA ASN A 149 5.25 -10.94 37.31
C ASN A 149 4.38 -10.99 36.05
N TYR A 150 3.87 -12.18 35.76
CA TYR A 150 3.07 -12.49 34.58
C TYR A 150 1.81 -13.24 35.02
N CYS A 151 0.68 -12.94 34.39
CA CYS A 151 -0.57 -13.65 34.67
C CYS A 151 -0.46 -15.14 34.31
N SER A 152 -0.88 -16.02 35.20
CA SER A 152 -0.83 -17.48 35.01
C SER A 152 -1.66 -18.00 33.81
N ARG A 153 -2.70 -17.26 33.39
CA ARG A 153 -3.59 -17.67 32.29
C ARG A 153 -3.22 -17.07 30.94
N CYS A 154 -2.99 -15.75 30.87
CA CYS A 154 -2.74 -15.05 29.60
C CYS A 154 -1.28 -14.61 29.39
N ASN A 155 -0.38 -14.94 30.32
CA ASN A 155 1.05 -14.59 30.28
C ASN A 155 1.32 -13.10 30.00
N ARG A 156 0.43 -12.21 30.44
CA ARG A 156 0.59 -10.76 30.32
C ARG A 156 1.25 -10.19 31.57
N ALA A 157 2.19 -9.25 31.39
CA ALA A 157 2.94 -8.65 32.49
C ALA A 157 2.06 -7.75 33.39
N ILE A 158 2.13 -7.97 34.71
CA ILE A 158 1.28 -7.36 35.74
C ILE A 158 2.13 -6.79 36.87
N CYS A 159 1.95 -5.52 37.25
CA CYS A 159 2.63 -4.96 38.43
C CYS A 159 1.94 -5.40 39.73
N GLY A 160 2.60 -5.22 40.88
CA GLY A 160 2.04 -5.58 42.19
C GLY A 160 0.65 -4.99 42.48
N GLU A 161 0.38 -3.77 42.01
CA GLU A 161 -0.96 -3.14 42.14
C GLU A 161 -2.06 -3.82 41.31
N HIS A 162 -1.73 -4.44 40.17
CA HIS A 162 -2.71 -5.07 39.26
C HIS A 162 -2.89 -6.58 39.51
N ARG A 163 -2.59 -7.01 40.76
CA ARG A 163 -2.54 -8.38 41.31
C ARG A 163 -1.48 -9.30 40.68
N ALA A 164 -0.92 -10.18 41.51
CA ALA A 164 0.34 -10.87 41.26
C ALA A 164 0.25 -12.27 40.59
N SER A 165 -0.89 -12.97 40.69
CA SER A 165 -1.05 -14.35 40.17
C SER A 165 -1.97 -14.46 38.94
N CYS A 166 -3.08 -13.70 38.91
CA CYS A 166 -4.03 -13.66 37.80
C CYS A 166 -4.49 -12.22 37.55
N CYS A 167 -4.62 -11.81 36.28
CA CYS A 167 -5.06 -10.46 35.92
C CYS A 167 -6.59 -10.35 35.95
N LEU A 168 -7.10 -9.11 36.03
CA LEU A 168 -8.54 -8.81 36.08
C LEU A 168 -9.33 -9.43 34.92
N ASN A 169 -8.77 -9.41 33.70
CA ASN A 169 -9.43 -9.94 32.51
C ASN A 169 -9.52 -11.47 32.49
N CYS A 170 -8.72 -12.17 33.30
CA CYS A 170 -8.70 -13.63 33.39
C CYS A 170 -9.34 -14.16 34.68
N ALA A 171 -9.72 -13.27 35.60
CA ALA A 171 -10.40 -13.59 36.85
C ALA A 171 -11.93 -13.53 36.71
N ILE A 172 -12.42 -12.92 35.63
CA ILE A 172 -13.80 -13.06 35.11
C ILE A 172 -13.85 -14.34 34.28
#